data_AF-A0A2V6KUG4-F1
#
_entry.id   AF-A0A2V6KUG4-F1
#
_cell.length_a   1.000
_cell.length_b   1.000
_cell.length_c   1.000
_cell.angle_alpha   90.00
_cell.angle_beta   90.00
_cell.angle_gamma   90.00
#
_symmetry.space_group_name_H-M   'P 1'
#
loop_
_entity.id
_entity.type
_entity.pdbx_description
1 polymer ?
#
loop_
_entity_poly.entity_id
_entity_poly.type
_entity_poly.pdbx_seq_one_letter_code
_entity_poly.pdbx_strand_id
1 'polypeptide(L)'
;MALLPIGAYEPPTGREVHMNPEEAVKAFLELRAETLIPMHYGTFPLGFEPLHEPPQRLLTAARAHDIEKKVLVMTEGKPVVL
;
A
#
# COMPACT_ATOMS: atom_id res chain seq x y z
N MET A 1 5.35 10.45 8.79
CA MET A 1 5.31 9.30 7.86
C MET A 1 4.08 8.47 8.15
N ALA A 2 3.56 7.73 7.17
CA ALA A 2 2.46 6.78 7.34
C ALA A 2 2.84 5.42 6.76
N LEU A 3 2.69 4.35 7.57
CA LEU A 3 2.80 2.97 7.13
C LEU A 3 1.40 2.44 6.94
N LEU A 4 1.02 2.10 5.70
CA LEU A 4 -0.35 1.73 5.37
C LEU A 4 -0.40 0.35 4.69
N PRO A 5 -1.36 -0.51 5.06
CA PRO A 5 -1.56 -1.80 4.40
C PRO A 5 -2.11 -1.59 2.99
N ILE A 6 -1.64 -2.38 2.03
CA ILE A 6 -2.11 -2.32 0.64
C ILE A 6 -2.57 -3.67 0.08
N GLY A 7 -2.54 -4.74 0.88
CA GLY A 7 -2.92 -6.10 0.46
C GLY A 7 -3.95 -6.74 1.40
N ALA A 8 -4.37 -7.96 1.06
CA ALA A 8 -5.49 -8.72 1.63
C ALA A 8 -6.88 -8.08 1.41
N TYR A 9 -7.01 -7.22 0.41
CA TYR A 9 -8.26 -6.53 0.08
C TYR A 9 -9.26 -7.41 -0.70
N GLU A 10 -8.85 -8.60 -1.17
CA GLU A 10 -9.77 -9.64 -1.65
C GLU A 10 -9.83 -10.83 -0.68
N PRO A 11 -10.36 -10.68 0.55
CA PRO A 11 -10.29 -11.74 1.55
C PRO A 11 -11.22 -12.91 1.22
N PRO A 12 -10.86 -14.16 1.56
CA PRO A 12 -11.71 -15.33 1.32
C PRO A 12 -13.10 -15.28 1.96
N THR A 13 -13.24 -14.50 3.02
CA THR A 13 -14.52 -14.30 3.72
C THR A 13 -15.47 -13.36 2.98
N GLY A 14 -14.99 -12.63 1.97
CA GLY A 14 -15.74 -11.57 1.28
C GLY A 14 -16.02 -10.33 2.15
N ARG A 15 -15.51 -10.28 3.39
CA ARG A 15 -15.72 -9.13 4.28
C ARG A 15 -14.75 -8.01 3.97
N GLU A 16 -15.25 -6.80 3.77
CA GLU A 16 -14.43 -5.60 3.59
C GLU A 16 -13.80 -5.17 4.93
N VAL A 17 -12.65 -5.76 5.27
CA VAL A 17 -11.90 -5.47 6.51
C VAL A 17 -10.47 -5.00 6.27
N HIS A 18 -10.04 -4.95 5.02
CA HIS A 18 -8.71 -4.46 4.62
C HIS A 18 -8.85 -3.32 3.63
N MET A 19 -7.91 -2.39 3.72
CA MET A 19 -7.74 -1.29 2.80
C MET A 19 -7.11 -1.79 1.49
N ASN A 20 -7.62 -1.33 0.36
CA ASN A 20 -6.98 -1.53 -0.94
C ASN A 20 -5.92 -0.43 -1.23
N PRO A 21 -5.10 -0.55 -2.30
CA PRO A 21 -4.07 0.42 -2.61
C PRO A 21 -4.56 1.86 -2.84
N GLU A 22 -5.73 2.03 -3.45
CA GLU A 22 -6.33 3.35 -3.72
C GLU A 22 -6.83 4.01 -2.43
N GLU A 23 -7.42 3.23 -1.53
CA GLU A 23 -7.83 3.69 -0.21
C GLU A 23 -6.62 4.06 0.66
N ALA A 24 -5.49 3.37 0.51
CA ALA A 24 -4.23 3.73 1.18
C ALA A 24 -3.70 5.10 0.70
N VAL A 25 -3.80 5.40 -0.59
CA VAL A 25 -3.48 6.74 -1.11
C VAL A 25 -4.41 7.79 -0.52
N LYS A 26 -5.72 7.52 -0.47
CA LYS A 26 -6.69 8.45 0.12
C LYS A 26 -6.40 8.70 1.61
N ALA A 27 -6.18 7.64 2.39
CA ALA A 27 -5.86 7.73 3.81
C ALA A 27 -4.54 8.51 4.03
N PHE A 28 -3.52 8.26 3.21
CA PHE A 28 -2.26 9.02 3.27
C PHE A 28 -2.47 10.53 3.10
N LEU A 29 -3.30 10.95 2.13
CA LEU A 29 -3.64 12.34 1.90
C LEU A 29 -4.41 12.96 3.08
N GLU A 30 -5.39 12.22 3.63
CA GLU A 30 -6.19 12.65 4.79
C GLU A 30 -5.32 12.82 6.05
N LEU A 31 -4.34 11.93 6.24
CA LEU A 31 -3.37 12.00 7.34
C LEU A 31 -2.37 13.15 7.18
N ARG A 32 -2.29 13.79 6.01
CA ARG A 32 -1.31 14.83 5.68
C ARG A 32 0.14 14.41 5.95
N ALA A 33 0.44 13.12 5.77
CA ALA A 33 1.78 12.59 5.95
C ALA A 33 2.70 13.00 4.78
N GLU A 34 4.01 13.01 5.03
CA GLU A 34 5.01 13.39 4.01
C GLU A 34 5.56 12.19 3.23
N THR A 35 5.60 11.02 3.86
CA THR A 35 6.12 9.77 3.27
C THR A 35 5.13 8.64 3.49
N LEU A 36 4.76 7.95 2.42
CA LEU A 36 3.95 6.74 2.40
C LEU A 36 4.86 5.52 2.29
N ILE A 37 4.82 4.63 3.27
CA ILE A 37 5.53 3.36 3.25
C ILE A 37 4.47 2.24 3.16
N PRO A 38 4.32 1.57 2.01
CA PRO A 38 3.36 0.48 1.89
C PRO A 38 3.84 -0.74 2.68
N MET A 39 2.89 -1.45 3.29
CA MET A 39 3.12 -2.71 3.98
C MET A 39 1.97 -3.70 3.74
N HIS A 40 2.06 -4.89 4.34
CA HIS A 40 0.99 -5.91 4.27
C HIS A 40 0.70 -6.42 2.85
N TYR A 41 1.75 -6.62 2.05
CA TYR A 41 1.66 -7.22 0.71
C TYR A 41 2.88 -8.12 0.44
N GLY A 42 2.81 -8.96 -0.60
CA GLY A 42 3.97 -9.69 -1.14
C GLY A 42 4.57 -10.81 -0.27
N THR A 43 4.22 -10.90 1.01
CA THR A 43 4.79 -11.90 1.94
C THR A 43 3.92 -13.16 2.10
N PHE A 44 2.61 -12.98 2.37
CA PHE A 44 1.67 -14.08 2.60
C PHE A 44 0.44 -13.94 1.71
N PRO A 45 -0.06 -15.03 1.10
CA PRO A 45 -1.28 -15.00 0.29
C PRO A 45 -2.52 -15.03 1.19
N LEU A 46 -2.86 -13.87 1.79
CA LEU A 46 -4.02 -13.73 2.70
C LEU A 46 -5.32 -13.37 1.98
N GLY A 47 -5.23 -12.91 0.73
CA GLY A 47 -6.36 -12.63 -0.15
C GLY A 47 -6.20 -13.31 -1.51
N PHE A 48 -7.21 -13.13 -2.36
CA PHE A 48 -7.24 -13.67 -3.72
C PHE A 48 -6.58 -12.77 -4.77
N GLU A 49 -6.18 -11.55 -4.39
CA GLU A 49 -5.47 -10.66 -5.30
C GLU A 49 -4.11 -11.25 -5.71
N PRO A 50 -3.62 -11.00 -6.94
CA PRO A 50 -2.29 -11.41 -7.34
C PRO A 50 -1.21 -10.76 -6.47
N LEU A 51 -0.24 -11.54 -5.96
CA LEU A 51 0.79 -11.05 -5.02
C LEU A 51 1.57 -9.81 -5.47
N HIS A 52 1.73 -9.61 -6.78
CA HIS A 52 2.50 -8.52 -7.37
C HIS A 52 1.64 -7.29 -7.72
N GLU A 53 0.31 -7.41 -7.69
CA GLU A 53 -0.62 -6.35 -8.07
C GLU A 53 -0.65 -5.17 -7.09
N PRO A 54 -0.64 -5.36 -5.74
CA PRO A 54 -0.76 -4.26 -4.79
C PRO A 54 0.20 -3.08 -5.02
N PRO A 55 1.54 -3.28 -5.16
CA PRO A 55 2.45 -2.16 -5.38
C PRO A 55 2.22 -1.47 -6.74
N GLN A 56 1.78 -2.20 -7.77
CA GLN A 56 1.49 -1.63 -9.09
C GLN A 56 0.27 -0.70 -9.05
N ARG A 57 -0.79 -1.15 -8.39
CA ARG A 57 -2.00 -0.37 -8.15
C ARG A 57 -1.70 0.86 -7.28
N LEU A 58 -0.94 0.69 -6.21
CA LEU A 58 -0.53 1.80 -5.34
C LEU A 58 0.18 2.89 -6.14
N LEU A 59 1.21 2.53 -6.92
CA LEU A 59 1.97 3.52 -7.70
C LEU A 59 1.10 4.19 -8.77
N THR A 60 0.14 3.47 -9.34
CA THR A 60 -0.82 4.04 -10.29
C THR A 60 -1.73 5.06 -9.63
N ALA A 61 -2.30 4.73 -8.46
CA ALA A 61 -3.10 5.66 -7.66
C ALA A 61 -2.27 6.86 -7.18
N ALA A 62 -1.03 6.63 -6.73
CA ALA A 62 -0.14 7.68 -6.28
C ALA A 62 0.23 8.66 -7.41
N ARG A 63 0.43 8.17 -8.63
CA ARG A 63 0.63 9.00 -9.83
C ARG A 63 -0.59 9.86 -10.14
N ALA A 64 -1.81 9.30 -10.04
CA ALA A 64 -3.04 10.04 -10.28
C ALA A 64 -3.27 11.21 -9.28
N HIS A 65 -2.57 11.18 -8.15
CA HIS A 65 -2.61 12.23 -7.12
C HIS A 65 -1.30 13.03 -7.00
N ASP A 66 -0.37 12.90 -7.95
CA ASP A 66 0.94 13.57 -7.94
C ASP A 66 1.80 13.33 -6.68
N ILE A 67 1.64 12.18 -6.02
CA ILE A 67 2.37 11.80 -4.80
C ILE A 67 3.31 10.61 -5.00
N GLU A 68 3.55 10.14 -6.21
CA GLU A 68 4.44 8.98 -6.46
C GLU A 68 5.82 9.15 -5.79
N LYS A 69 6.40 10.35 -5.83
CA LYS A 69 7.68 10.67 -5.19
C LYS A 69 7.66 10.60 -3.65
N LYS A 70 6.48 10.56 -3.04
CA LYS A 70 6.29 10.41 -1.60
C LYS A 70 6.15 8.93 -1.18
N VAL A 71 6.08 8.01 -2.14
CA VAL A 71 5.99 6.57 -1.87
C VAL A 71 7.39 5.98 -1.74
N LEU A 72 7.69 5.44 -0.56
CA LEU A 72 8.94 4.73 -0.28
C LEU A 72 8.67 3.22 -0.20
N VAL A 73 8.92 2.53 -1.31
CA VAL A 73 8.90 1.06 -1.35
C VAL A 73 10.24 0.54 -0.82
N MET A 74 10.19 -0.17 0.31
CA MET A 74 11.38 -0.72 0.97
C MET A 74 11.67 -2.13 0.47
N THR A 75 12.94 -2.55 0.54
CA THR A 75 13.31 -3.96 0.36
C THR A 75 13.26 -4.68 1.70
N GLU A 76 12.65 -5.86 1.73
CA GLU A 76 12.52 -6.68 2.93
C GLU A 76 13.91 -6.98 3.53
N GLY A 77 14.02 -6.83 4.85
CA GLY A 77 15.27 -7.04 5.59
C GLY A 77 16.35 -5.98 5.39
N LYS A 78 16.13 -4.94 4.59
CA LYS A 78 17.08 -3.83 4.40
C LYS A 78 16.60 -2.56 5.12
N PRO A 79 17.36 -2.01 6.09
CA PRO A 79 17.00 -0.76 6.74
C PRO A 79 17.15 0.43 5.79
N VAL A 80 16.29 1.43 5.95
CA VAL A 80 16.39 2.74 5.30
C VAL A 80 16.43 3.81 6.40
N VAL A 81 17.37 4.73 6.29
CA VAL A 81 17.48 5.91 7.18
C VAL A 81 17.01 7.12 6.38
N LEU A 82 16.02 7.84 6.92
CA LEU A 82 15.37 9.00 6.31
C LEU A 82 15.80 10.30 6.98
#